data_AF-A0A525ISM2-F1
#
_entry.id   AF-A0A525ISM2-F1
#
_cell.length_a   1.000
_cell.length_b   1.000
_cell.length_c   1.000
_cell.angle_alpha   90.00
_cell.angle_beta   90.00
_cell.angle_gamma   90.00
#
_symmetry.space_group_name_H-M   'P 1'
#
loop_
_entity.id
_entity.type
_entity.pdbx_description
1 polymer ?
#
loop_
_entity_poly.entity_id
_entity_poly.type
_entity_poly.pdbx_seq_one_letter_code
_entity_poly.pdbx_strand_id
1 'polypeptide(L)'
;MDRDFLIDLFADFGPVTIRRMFSGFGISADGINFALALRAGLYFRADEHNIPQFEAEGSGPFQYQQRTTAKTVTVNSYWQLPARLFDDSEELAAWARASLAAAQRAALRKRPKPRKGAKKAAAKKPVAKKTKSRVVPAKRVSRARAGTHNHRR
;
A
#
# COMPACT_ATOMS: atom_id res chain seq x y z
N MET A 1 -3.91 7.87 18.95
CA MET A 1 -4.25 7.75 17.52
C MET A 1 -4.38 6.29 17.22
N ASP A 2 -5.63 5.87 17.11
CA ASP A 2 -6.02 4.47 17.02
C ASP A 2 -6.51 4.17 15.61
N ARG A 3 -6.55 2.89 15.26
CA ARG A 3 -6.93 2.47 13.91
C ARG A 3 -8.33 2.93 13.54
N ASP A 4 -9.29 2.80 14.45
CA ASP A 4 -10.70 3.16 14.19
C ASP A 4 -10.87 4.67 13.97
N PHE A 5 -10.17 5.50 14.75
CA PHE A 5 -10.14 6.96 14.53
C PHE A 5 -9.61 7.31 13.14
N LEU A 6 -8.55 6.64 12.68
CA LEU A 6 -8.03 6.88 11.33
C LEU A 6 -9.04 6.43 10.27
N ILE A 7 -9.75 5.32 10.46
CA ILE A 7 -10.78 4.87 9.50
C ILE A 7 -11.89 5.92 9.38
N ASP A 8 -12.34 6.46 10.51
CA ASP A 8 -13.37 7.50 10.57
C ASP A 8 -12.89 8.79 9.91
N LEU A 9 -11.67 9.22 10.21
CA LEU A 9 -11.06 10.41 9.60
C LEU A 9 -10.93 10.31 8.07
N PHE A 10 -10.71 9.10 7.54
CA PHE A 10 -10.64 8.85 6.09
C PHE A 10 -11.98 8.38 5.49
N ALA A 11 -13.10 8.46 6.21
CA ALA A 11 -14.40 7.98 5.72
C ALA A 11 -14.79 8.65 4.38
N ASP A 12 -14.62 9.98 4.27
CA ASP A 12 -14.91 10.76 3.05
C ASP A 12 -13.90 10.55 1.92
N PHE A 13 -12.69 10.11 2.27
CA PHE A 13 -11.69 9.73 1.28
C PHE A 13 -12.02 8.38 0.64
N GLY A 14 -12.45 7.41 1.46
CA GLY A 14 -12.82 6.07 1.05
C GLY A 14 -11.95 4.97 1.68
N PRO A 15 -12.02 3.73 1.16
CA PRO A 15 -11.41 2.57 1.81
C PRO A 15 -9.88 2.65 1.84
N VAL A 16 -9.32 2.83 3.04
CA VAL A 16 -7.88 2.84 3.29
C VAL A 16 -7.40 1.57 4.00
N THR A 17 -6.18 1.16 3.69
CA THR A 17 -5.49 0.07 4.39
C THR A 17 -4.55 0.67 5.44
N ILE A 18 -4.80 0.35 6.70
CA ILE A 18 -3.97 0.81 7.82
C ILE A 18 -3.14 -0.37 8.32
N ARG A 19 -1.82 -0.20 8.34
CA ARG A 19 -0.87 -1.22 8.81
C ARG A 19 0.05 -0.64 9.88
N ARG A 20 0.28 -1.37 10.98
CA ARG A 20 1.21 -0.94 12.03
C ARG A 20 2.65 -0.95 11.51
N MET A 21 3.33 0.19 11.53
CA MET A 21 4.68 0.39 10.98
C MET A 21 5.41 1.53 11.70
N PHE A 22 6.72 1.38 11.95
CA PHE A 22 7.62 2.43 12.47
C PHE A 22 7.05 3.24 13.64
N SER A 23 6.64 2.56 14.72
CA SER A 23 6.06 3.16 15.95
C SER A 23 4.68 3.81 15.83
N GLY A 24 4.02 3.67 14.68
CA GLY A 24 2.64 4.11 14.48
C GLY A 24 1.94 3.29 13.40
N PHE A 25 1.22 3.95 12.50
CA PHE A 25 0.45 3.32 11.44
C PHE A 25 0.76 3.92 10.06
N GLY A 26 1.12 3.09 9.10
CA GLY A 26 1.16 3.46 7.70
C GLY A 26 -0.22 3.30 7.07
N ILE A 27 -0.68 4.34 6.38
CA ILE A 27 -1.94 4.37 5.66
C ILE A 27 -1.64 4.26 4.16
N SER A 28 -2.26 3.29 3.51
CA SER A 28 -2.12 3.06 2.08
C SER A 28 -3.48 2.95 1.39
N ALA A 29 -3.54 3.49 0.18
CA ALA A 29 -4.67 3.36 -0.74
C ALA A 29 -4.16 2.73 -2.04
N ASP A 30 -4.90 1.78 -2.60
CA ASP A 30 -4.50 1.03 -3.80
C ASP A 30 -3.09 0.40 -3.74
N GLY A 31 -2.66 0.01 -2.53
CA GLY A 31 -1.33 -0.55 -2.29
C GLY A 31 -0.18 0.48 -2.26
N ILE A 32 -0.49 1.77 -2.32
CA ILE A 32 0.50 2.87 -2.27
C ILE A 32 0.37 3.58 -0.92
N ASN A 33 1.47 3.63 -0.17
CA ASN A 33 1.53 4.38 1.08
C ASN A 33 1.64 5.88 0.77
N PHE A 34 0.67 6.64 1.29
CA PHE A 34 0.56 8.09 1.08
C PHE A 34 0.51 8.88 2.39
N ALA A 35 0.21 8.22 3.52
CA ALA A 35 0.15 8.85 4.83
C ALA A 35 0.74 7.95 5.92
N LEU A 36 1.18 8.58 7.02
CA LEU A 36 1.82 7.95 8.16
C LEU A 36 1.34 8.62 9.44
N ALA A 37 0.68 7.86 10.32
CA ALA A 37 0.33 8.30 11.66
C ALA A 37 1.42 7.85 12.63
N LEU A 38 2.00 8.79 13.38
CA LEU A 38 3.01 8.53 14.41
C LEU A 38 2.55 9.08 15.76
N ARG A 39 3.30 8.78 16.82
CA ARG A 39 3.12 9.42 18.14
C ARG A 39 3.18 10.96 18.07
N ALA A 40 3.95 11.51 17.13
CA ALA A 40 4.12 12.95 16.95
C ALA A 40 2.99 13.61 16.15
N GLY A 41 2.14 12.84 15.46
CA GLY A 41 1.07 13.38 14.62
C GLY A 41 0.86 12.59 13.32
N LEU A 42 -0.01 13.11 12.46
CA LEU A 42 -0.28 12.56 11.14
C LEU A 42 0.59 13.28 10.10
N TYR A 43 1.17 12.50 9.19
CA TYR A 43 2.05 13.01 8.14
C TYR A 43 1.57 12.55 6.78
N PHE A 44 1.45 13.48 5.84
CA PHE A 44 1.06 13.24 4.46
C PHE A 44 2.25 13.35 3.52
N ARG A 45 2.17 12.59 2.43
CA ARG A 45 3.19 12.64 1.40
C ARG A 45 3.01 13.87 0.53
N ALA A 46 4.01 14.73 0.51
CA ALA A 46 4.05 15.92 -0.34
C ALA A 46 5.08 15.78 -1.47
N ASP A 47 4.80 16.45 -2.58
CA ASP A 47 5.68 16.75 -3.69
C ASP A 47 5.65 18.26 -3.99
N GLU A 48 6.44 18.70 -4.97
CA GLU A 48 6.57 20.13 -5.32
C GLU A 48 5.24 20.82 -5.67
N HIS A 49 4.17 20.07 -5.97
CA HIS A 49 2.87 20.65 -6.31
C HIS A 49 2.00 20.96 -5.09
N ASN A 50 2.12 20.20 -4.01
CA ASN A 50 1.30 20.37 -2.81
C ASN A 50 2.08 20.92 -1.61
N ILE A 51 3.42 20.88 -1.63
CA ILE A 51 4.29 21.58 -0.65
C ILE A 51 3.86 23.04 -0.37
N PRO A 52 3.63 23.92 -1.37
CA PRO A 52 3.26 25.30 -1.08
C PRO A 52 1.93 25.43 -0.31
N GLN A 53 1.05 24.44 -0.42
CA GLN A 53 -0.21 24.38 0.32
C GLN A 53 0.04 24.04 1.81
N PHE A 54 0.97 23.12 2.09
CA PHE A 54 1.39 22.83 3.47
C PHE A 54 2.12 24.02 4.11
N GLU A 55 2.97 24.71 3.36
CA GLU A 55 3.68 25.90 3.84
C GLU A 55 2.72 27.05 4.17
N ALA A 56 1.67 27.25 3.36
CA ALA A 56 0.64 28.25 3.60
C ALA A 56 -0.12 28.01 4.92
N GLU A 57 -0.32 26.74 5.30
CA GLU A 57 -0.93 26.34 6.58
C GLU A 57 0.08 26.33 7.75
N GLY A 58 1.33 26.73 7.53
CA GLY A 58 2.39 26.73 8.56
C GLY A 58 2.86 25.32 8.96
N SER A 59 2.61 24.31 8.12
CA SER A 59 3.06 22.94 8.38
C SER A 59 4.52 22.73 7.98
N GLY A 60 5.22 21.88 8.73
CA GLY A 60 6.63 21.60 8.52
C GLY A 60 6.91 20.22 7.89
N PRO A 61 8.06 20.07 7.21
CA PRO A 61 8.54 18.76 6.77
C PRO A 61 8.92 17.88 7.97
N PHE A 62 8.78 16.58 7.80
CA PHE A 62 9.13 15.59 8.82
C PHE A 62 10.64 15.59 9.06
N GLN A 63 11.04 15.74 10.31
CA GLN A 63 12.43 15.75 10.72
C GLN A 63 12.67 14.67 11.76
N TYR A 64 13.73 13.89 11.58
CA TYR A 64 14.14 12.90 12.58
C TYR A 64 15.65 12.96 12.82
N GLN A 65 16.06 12.62 14.04
CA GLN A 65 17.47 12.49 14.37
C GLN A 65 17.97 11.11 13.96
N GLN A 66 18.97 11.07 13.08
CA GLN A 66 19.64 9.84 12.70
C GLN A 66 20.50 9.36 13.87
N ARG A 67 20.09 8.25 14.51
CA ARG A 67 20.76 7.69 15.70
C ARG A 67 22.26 7.43 15.50
N THR A 68 22.67 7.05 14.29
CA THR A 68 24.06 6.69 13.98
C THR A 68 25.00 7.90 13.88
N THR A 69 24.48 9.09 13.58
CA THR A 69 25.33 10.28 13.30
C THR A 69 24.89 11.51 14.11
N ALA A 70 23.84 11.38 14.92
CA ALA A 70 23.17 12.47 15.64
C ALA A 70 22.76 13.67 14.75
N LYS A 71 22.73 13.48 13.42
CA LYS A 71 22.33 14.52 12.47
C LYS A 71 20.80 14.55 12.35
N THR A 72 20.24 15.74 12.33
CA THR A 72 18.84 15.96 11.95
C THR A 72 18.71 15.76 10.45
N VAL A 73 17.90 14.79 10.04
CA VAL A 73 17.55 14.53 8.65
C VAL A 73 16.15 15.05 8.41
N THR A 74 16.02 16.00 7.49
CA THR A 74 14.74 16.53 7.02
C THR A 74 14.26 15.71 5.82
N VAL A 75 13.02 15.24 5.87
CA VAL A 75 12.38 14.45 4.83
C VAL A 75 11.30 15.28 4.16
N ASN A 76 11.67 16.02 3.12
CA ASN A 76 10.75 16.87 2.35
C ASN A 76 9.63 16.10 1.62
N SER A 77 9.66 14.76 1.64
CA SER A 77 8.58 13.93 1.10
C SER A 77 7.41 13.75 2.07
N TYR A 78 7.59 13.98 3.37
CA TYR A 78 6.53 13.82 4.36
C TYR A 78 6.36 15.12 5.13
N TRP A 79 5.14 15.61 5.21
CA TRP A 79 4.80 16.88 5.85
C TRP A 79 3.75 16.63 6.92
N GLN A 80 3.87 17.36 8.02
CA GLN A 80 2.91 17.27 9.11
C GLN A 80 1.55 17.80 8.67
N LEU A 81 0.48 17.12 9.06
CA LEU A 81 -0.87 17.57 8.78
C LEU A 81 -1.24 18.75 9.71
N PRO A 82 -1.77 19.87 9.17
CA PRO A 82 -2.36 20.95 9.96
C PRO A 82 -3.47 20.43 10.90
N ALA A 83 -3.52 20.96 12.12
CA ALA A 83 -4.55 20.60 13.11
C ALA A 83 -5.98 20.88 12.61
N ARG A 84 -6.15 21.95 11.84
CA ARG A 84 -7.38 22.35 11.12
C ARG A 84 -8.03 21.19 10.36
N LEU A 85 -7.22 20.40 9.65
CA LEU A 85 -7.73 19.31 8.82
C LEU A 85 -8.23 18.12 9.63
N PHE A 86 -7.97 18.06 10.94
CA PHE A 86 -8.56 17.02 11.78
C PHE A 86 -10.05 17.29 12.07
N ASP A 87 -10.49 18.56 12.02
CA ASP A 87 -11.89 18.95 12.16
C ASP A 87 -12.64 18.91 10.81
N ASP A 88 -11.95 19.18 9.70
CA ASP A 88 -12.53 19.19 8.35
C ASP A 88 -12.24 17.90 7.55
N SER A 89 -13.09 16.87 7.73
CA SER A 89 -12.94 15.55 7.09
C SER A 89 -12.99 15.61 5.55
N GLU A 90 -13.84 16.47 4.99
CA GLU A 90 -13.96 16.67 3.54
C GLU A 90 -12.69 17.28 2.94
N GLU A 91 -12.12 18.28 3.61
CA GLU A 91 -10.89 18.92 3.17
C GLU A 91 -9.71 17.96 3.33
N LEU A 92 -9.62 17.25 4.46
CA LEU A 92 -8.63 16.19 4.65
C LEU A 92 -8.69 15.15 3.53
N ALA A 93 -9.89 14.76 3.09
CA ALA A 93 -10.04 13.84 1.97
C ALA A 93 -9.47 14.41 0.67
N ALA A 94 -9.63 15.71 0.40
CA ALA A 94 -9.01 16.37 -0.75
C ALA A 94 -7.48 16.34 -0.67
N TRP A 95 -6.92 16.64 0.50
CA TRP A 95 -5.47 16.60 0.75
C TRP A 95 -4.91 15.17 0.68
N ALA A 96 -5.66 14.19 1.16
CA ALA A 96 -5.33 12.77 1.05
C ALA A 96 -5.28 12.31 -0.41
N ARG A 97 -6.22 12.75 -1.25
CA ARG A 97 -6.22 12.50 -2.71
C ARG A 97 -4.99 13.13 -3.38
N ALA A 98 -4.67 14.38 -3.04
CA ALA A 98 -3.48 15.05 -3.55
C ALA A 98 -2.19 14.30 -3.14
N SER A 99 -2.12 13.85 -1.89
CA SER A 99 -1.00 13.08 -1.35
C SER A 99 -0.86 11.71 -2.00
N LEU A 100 -1.98 11.02 -2.28
CA LEU A 100 -1.99 9.77 -3.03
C LEU A 100 -1.48 9.98 -4.46
N ALA A 101 -1.90 11.06 -5.13
CA ALA A 101 -1.41 11.40 -6.46
C ALA A 101 0.11 11.68 -6.45
N ALA A 102 0.62 12.38 -5.45
CA ALA A 102 2.06 12.59 -5.25
C ALA A 102 2.80 11.25 -5.02
N ALA A 103 2.25 10.36 -4.19
CA ALA A 103 2.79 9.03 -3.93
C ALA A 103 2.81 8.16 -5.19
N GLN A 104 1.76 8.22 -6.01
CA GLN A 104 1.68 7.57 -7.31
C GLN A 104 2.76 8.10 -8.25
N ARG A 105 2.89 9.43 -8.40
CA ARG A 105 3.96 10.05 -9.22
C ARG A 105 5.34 9.55 -8.80
N ALA A 106 5.62 9.51 -7.50
CA ALA A 106 6.88 8.99 -6.98
C ALA A 106 7.08 7.48 -7.27
N ALA A 107 6.03 6.68 -7.16
CA ALA A 107 6.07 5.25 -7.48
C ALA A 107 6.28 4.98 -8.98
N LEU A 108 5.71 5.81 -9.85
CA LEU A 108 5.97 5.75 -11.30
C LEU A 108 7.42 6.12 -11.63
N ARG A 109 7.98 7.14 -10.98
CA ARG A 109 9.38 7.58 -11.20
C ARG A 109 10.42 6.52 -10.79
N LYS A 110 10.13 5.72 -9.77
CA LYS A 110 11.05 4.65 -9.29
C LYS A 110 10.96 3.34 -10.08
N ARG A 111 9.96 3.17 -10.95
CA ARG A 111 9.85 1.96 -11.79
C ARG A 111 10.58 2.20 -13.12
N PRO A 112 11.59 1.40 -13.50
CA PRO A 112 11.97 1.32 -14.90
C PRO A 112 10.75 0.84 -15.72
N LYS A 113 10.41 1.57 -16.78
CA LYS A 113 9.27 1.37 -17.70
C LYS A 113 9.26 -0.07 -18.29
N PRO A 114 8.12 -0.60 -18.80
CA PRO A 114 6.78 -0.72 -18.21
C PRO A 114 6.34 -2.21 -18.15
N ARG A 115 5.41 -2.56 -17.25
CA ARG A 115 4.50 -3.70 -17.50
C ARG A 115 3.06 -3.24 -17.37
N LYS A 116 2.42 -3.23 -18.53
CA LYS A 116 0.99 -3.10 -18.82
C LYS A 116 0.19 -3.97 -17.83
N GLY A 117 -0.65 -3.35 -16.99
CA GLY A 117 -1.57 -4.09 -16.13
C GLY A 117 -1.81 -3.48 -14.75
N ALA A 118 -2.44 -2.31 -14.69
CA ALA A 118 -3.27 -1.96 -13.54
C ALA A 118 -4.73 -1.97 -14.01
N LYS A 119 -5.25 -3.17 -14.30
CA LYS A 119 -6.70 -3.38 -14.38
C LYS A 119 -7.21 -3.47 -12.93
N LYS A 120 -8.11 -2.55 -12.59
CA LYS A 120 -9.24 -2.64 -11.63
C LYS A 120 -9.02 -3.43 -10.34
N ALA A 121 -9.14 -2.74 -9.20
CA ALA A 121 -9.54 -3.36 -7.93
C ALA A 121 -10.51 -2.47 -7.12
N ALA A 122 -11.57 -1.97 -7.77
CA ALA A 122 -12.79 -1.60 -7.04
C ALA A 122 -13.59 -2.90 -6.81
N ALA A 123 -13.27 -3.61 -5.74
CA ALA A 123 -13.97 -4.83 -5.32
C ALA A 123 -15.26 -4.47 -4.59
N LYS A 124 -16.40 -4.57 -5.27
CA LYS A 124 -17.71 -4.80 -4.64
C LYS A 124 -17.90 -6.32 -4.48
N LYS A 125 -18.12 -6.78 -3.24
CA LYS A 125 -18.62 -8.14 -2.88
C LYS A 125 -20.15 -8.22 -3.09
N PRO A 126 -20.86 -9.37 -2.99
CA PRO A 126 -20.45 -10.80 -2.89
C PRO A 126 -21.24 -11.73 -3.86
N VAL A 127 -21.06 -13.07 -3.75
CA VAL A 127 -22.06 -14.17 -3.95
C VAL A 127 -21.56 -15.38 -4.78
N ALA A 128 -21.22 -16.42 -4.02
CA ALA A 128 -21.68 -17.81 -4.10
C ALA A 128 -21.48 -18.72 -5.35
N LYS A 129 -21.18 -19.97 -4.96
CA LYS A 129 -21.51 -21.28 -5.57
C LYS A 129 -20.43 -21.97 -6.41
N LYS A 130 -19.96 -23.05 -5.75
CA LYS A 130 -20.01 -24.45 -6.19
C LYS A 130 -18.77 -25.02 -6.92
N THR A 131 -18.08 -25.91 -6.20
CA THR A 131 -17.73 -27.31 -6.57
C THR A 131 -17.16 -27.54 -7.97
N LYS A 132 -16.01 -28.22 -8.19
CA LYS A 132 -15.77 -29.64 -7.86
C LYS A 132 -14.36 -30.04 -8.35
N SER A 133 -13.80 -31.05 -7.67
CA SER A 133 -12.95 -32.11 -8.25
C SER A 133 -11.51 -31.82 -8.68
N ARG A 134 -10.62 -32.14 -7.73
CA ARG A 134 -9.25 -32.64 -7.87
C ARG A 134 -9.22 -33.93 -8.71
N VAL A 135 -8.11 -34.17 -9.44
CA VAL A 135 -7.33 -35.43 -9.61
C VAL A 135 -6.83 -35.68 -11.06
N VAL A 136 -5.52 -35.38 -11.24
CA VAL A 136 -4.41 -35.90 -12.13
C VAL A 136 -4.54 -36.10 -13.66
N PRO A 137 -3.41 -35.94 -14.37
CA PRO A 137 -2.78 -37.08 -15.05
C PRO A 137 -1.28 -37.21 -14.70
N ALA A 138 -0.85 -38.37 -14.18
CA ALA A 138 -0.34 -39.54 -14.90
C ALA A 138 1.08 -39.36 -15.46
N LYS A 139 2.05 -39.87 -14.69
CA LYS A 139 3.49 -39.87 -14.95
C LYS A 139 3.85 -41.06 -15.85
N ARG A 140 4.52 -40.75 -16.95
CA ARG A 140 5.19 -41.65 -17.90
C ARG A 140 6.27 -42.50 -17.20
N VAL A 141 6.20 -43.83 -17.32
CA VAL A 141 7.37 -44.72 -17.17
C VAL A 141 7.31 -45.83 -18.21
N SER A 142 8.49 -46.08 -18.74
CA SER A 142 8.93 -46.90 -19.84
C SER A 142 8.98 -48.41 -19.59
N ARG A 143 8.93 -49.14 -20.72
CA ARG A 143 9.83 -50.24 -21.13
C ARG A 143 9.24 -51.64 -21.10
N ALA A 144 9.06 -52.15 -22.32
CA ALA A 144 8.72 -53.52 -22.66
C ALA A 144 9.82 -54.52 -22.30
N ARG A 145 9.42 -55.71 -21.85
CA ARG A 145 10.16 -56.96 -22.00
C ARG A 145 9.14 -58.10 -22.11
N ALA A 146 9.00 -58.62 -23.34
CA ALA A 146 8.30 -59.85 -23.65
C ALA A 146 9.32 -61.00 -23.72
N GLY A 147 8.89 -62.23 -23.43
CA GLY A 147 9.65 -63.42 -23.81
C GLY A 147 9.62 -64.56 -22.80
N THR A 148 8.53 -65.32 -22.84
CA THR A 148 8.30 -66.65 -22.27
C THR A 148 9.41 -67.67 -22.59
N HIS A 149 9.82 -68.46 -21.59
CA HIS A 149 10.41 -69.79 -21.81
C HIS A 149 9.88 -70.75 -20.74
N ASN A 150 8.89 -71.56 -21.10
CA ASN A 150 8.38 -72.67 -20.28
C ASN A 150 9.13 -73.94 -20.71
N HIS A 151 9.82 -74.58 -19.78
CA HIS A 151 10.59 -75.79 -20.01
C HIS A 151 9.77 -77.01 -19.62
N ARG A 152 9.72 -77.99 -20.53
CA ARG A 152 9.19 -79.34 -20.29
C ARG A 152 9.97 -80.01 -19.16
N ARG A 153 9.27 -80.63 -18.21
CA ARG A 153 9.29 -82.08 -17.93
C ARG A 153 8.39 -82.40 -16.75
#